data_AF-A0A450Z023-F1
#
_entry.id   AF-A0A450Z023-F1
#
_cell.length_a   1.000
_cell.length_b   1.000
_cell.length_c   1.000
_cell.angle_alpha   90.00
_cell.angle_beta   90.00
_cell.angle_gamma   90.00
#
_symmetry.space_group_name_H-M   'P 1'
#
loop_
_entity.id
_entity.type
_entity.pdbx_description
1 polymer ?
#
loop_
_entity_poly.entity_id
_entity_poly.type
_entity_poly.pdbx_seq_one_letter_code
_entity_poly.pdbx_strand_id
1 'polypeptide(L)'
;MNKLKINLKKETFYINDSNCVIGDICFSVGDWYFPDKDWDDFVVVFLSWLTSQLTELNFNKKSIVEVDFMEGDFKISLALDQNNQCTITFIEGEKLDGDKETIYKTTTVPFEAVKIEVLKACELLLKMKESKELNFEKDYKELKESYELLCKC
;
A
#
# COMPACT_ATOMS: atom_id res chain seq x y z
N MET A 1 -18.27 7.48 -9.35
CA MET A 1 -17.14 7.55 -8.41
C MET A 1 -15.98 6.80 -9.01
N ASN A 2 -14.81 7.42 -9.10
CA ASN A 2 -13.60 6.74 -9.57
C ASN A 2 -13.22 5.67 -8.55
N LYS A 3 -13.18 4.41 -8.99
CA LYS A 3 -12.86 3.27 -8.13
C LYS A 3 -11.36 3.24 -7.88
N LEU A 4 -10.95 3.45 -6.63
CA LEU A 4 -9.59 3.17 -6.17
C LEU A 4 -9.33 1.66 -6.30
N LYS A 5 -8.14 1.29 -6.75
CA LYS A 5 -7.63 -0.09 -6.69
C LYS A 5 -6.16 -0.09 -6.33
N ILE A 6 -5.71 -1.20 -5.75
CA ILE A 6 -4.29 -1.54 -5.63
C ILE A 6 -4.03 -2.67 -6.63
N ASN A 7 -3.15 -2.41 -7.58
CA ASN A 7 -2.80 -3.35 -8.65
C ASN A 7 -1.49 -4.01 -8.27
N LEU A 8 -1.51 -5.34 -8.33
CA LEU A 8 -0.35 -6.21 -8.18
C LEU A 8 -0.20 -7.02 -9.46
N LYS A 9 1.02 -7.09 -9.99
CA LYS A 9 1.31 -7.87 -11.20
C LYS A 9 2.09 -9.12 -10.81
N LYS A 10 1.35 -10.18 -10.51
CA LYS A 10 1.90 -11.44 -10.00
C LYS A 10 3.08 -11.96 -10.81
N GLU A 11 3.03 -11.84 -12.12
CA GLU A 11 4.05 -12.33 -13.05
C GLU A 11 5.39 -11.60 -12.95
N THR A 12 5.44 -10.43 -12.30
CA THR A 12 6.71 -9.71 -12.08
C THR A 12 7.32 -9.98 -10.71
N PHE A 13 6.65 -10.77 -9.86
CA PHE A 13 7.15 -11.02 -8.51
C PHE A 13 8.40 -11.90 -8.51
N TYR A 14 9.44 -11.44 -7.82
CA TYR A 14 10.66 -12.19 -7.58
C TYR A 14 11.19 -11.95 -6.16
N ILE A 15 12.11 -12.81 -5.71
CA ILE A 15 12.80 -12.66 -4.44
C ILE A 15 14.21 -12.17 -4.71
N ASN A 16 14.59 -11.03 -4.12
CA ASN A 16 15.93 -10.48 -4.26
C ASN A 16 16.95 -11.16 -3.31
N ASP A 17 18.23 -10.79 -3.41
CA ASP A 17 19.31 -11.35 -2.58
C ASP A 17 19.12 -11.12 -1.08
N SER A 18 18.30 -10.14 -0.69
CA SER A 18 17.96 -9.83 0.71
C SER A 18 16.71 -10.56 1.21
N ASN A 19 16.21 -11.54 0.44
CA ASN A 19 15.01 -12.33 0.71
C ASN A 19 13.72 -11.48 0.82
N CYS A 20 13.68 -10.34 0.13
CA CYS A 20 12.49 -9.50 0.02
C CYS A 20 11.76 -9.82 -1.28
N VAL A 21 10.42 -9.71 -1.25
CA VAL A 21 9.59 -9.79 -2.47
C VAL A 21 9.58 -8.46 -3.16
N ILE A 22 10.05 -8.45 -4.41
CA ILE A 22 10.02 -7.32 -5.32
C ILE A 22 9.04 -7.60 -6.45
N GLY A 23 8.39 -6.57 -6.98
CA GLY A 23 7.50 -6.67 -8.13
C GLY A 23 6.59 -5.46 -8.28
N ASP A 24 5.75 -5.49 -9.33
CA ASP A 24 4.99 -4.30 -9.69
C ASP A 24 3.81 -4.10 -8.73
N ILE A 25 3.79 -2.93 -8.08
CA ILE A 25 2.72 -2.49 -7.19
C ILE A 25 2.39 -1.02 -7.42
N CYS A 26 1.10 -0.73 -7.65
CA CYS A 26 0.65 0.65 -7.81
C CYS A 26 -0.81 0.83 -7.40
N PHE A 27 -1.19 2.08 -7.13
CA PHE A 27 -2.58 2.50 -7.04
C PHE A 27 -3.10 2.87 -8.43
N SER A 28 -4.40 2.66 -8.65
CA SER A 28 -5.10 3.27 -9.78
C SER A 28 -6.38 3.98 -9.34
N VAL A 29 -6.65 5.15 -9.92
CA VAL A 29 -7.87 5.94 -9.73
C VAL A 29 -8.42 6.35 -11.10
N GLY A 30 -9.30 5.52 -11.66
CA GLY A 30 -9.69 5.61 -13.07
C GLY A 30 -8.55 5.12 -13.96
N ASP A 31 -8.19 5.89 -14.99
CA ASP A 31 -7.09 5.58 -15.92
C ASP A 31 -5.73 6.13 -15.46
N TRP A 32 -5.65 6.64 -14.22
CA TRP A 32 -4.45 7.22 -13.64
C TRP A 32 -3.82 6.27 -12.64
N TYR A 33 -2.49 6.18 -12.66
CA TYR A 33 -1.68 5.26 -11.85
C TYR A 33 -0.68 6.03 -10.98
N PHE A 34 -0.31 5.43 -9.86
CA PHE A 34 0.72 5.95 -8.96
C PHE A 34 1.45 4.83 -8.20
N PRO A 35 2.79 4.83 -8.15
CA PRO A 35 3.69 5.81 -8.78
C PRO A 35 3.71 5.73 -10.31
N ASP A 36 3.77 4.52 -10.86
CA ASP A 36 3.55 4.19 -12.27
C ASP A 36 2.87 2.82 -12.35
N LYS A 37 2.27 2.46 -13.50
CA LYS A 37 1.58 1.18 -13.67
C LYS A 37 2.52 -0.04 -13.59
N ASP A 38 3.80 0.15 -13.95
CA ASP A 38 4.86 -0.87 -13.93
C ASP A 38 5.91 -0.52 -12.85
N TRP A 39 5.49 0.13 -11.75
CA TRP A 39 6.37 0.52 -10.64
C TRP A 39 6.83 -0.69 -9.81
N ASP A 40 8.13 -0.99 -9.86
CA ASP A 40 8.76 -2.12 -9.18
C ASP A 40 9.20 -1.75 -7.76
N ASP A 41 8.72 -2.46 -6.74
CA ASP A 41 8.95 -2.10 -5.34
C ASP A 41 8.90 -3.34 -4.41
N PHE A 42 9.24 -3.15 -3.13
CA PHE A 42 9.15 -4.12 -2.05
C PHE A 42 7.70 -4.40 -1.65
N VAL A 43 6.99 -5.18 -2.47
CA VAL A 43 5.54 -5.44 -2.37
C VAL A 43 5.09 -5.85 -0.96
N VAL A 44 5.79 -6.82 -0.34
CA VAL A 44 5.40 -7.33 0.99
C VAL A 44 5.63 -6.28 2.08
N VAL A 45 6.74 -5.54 2.01
CA VAL A 45 7.08 -4.50 2.98
C VAL A 45 6.07 -3.37 2.90
N PHE A 46 5.83 -2.84 1.69
CA PHE A 46 4.87 -1.77 1.46
C PHE A 46 3.47 -2.13 1.97
N LEU A 47 2.97 -3.34 1.65
CA LEU A 47 1.64 -3.75 2.12
C LEU A 47 1.59 -3.98 3.63
N SER A 48 2.67 -4.42 4.26
CA SER A 48 2.75 -4.55 5.73
C SER A 48 2.66 -3.18 6.41
N TRP A 49 3.34 -2.18 5.84
CA TRP A 49 3.26 -0.80 6.33
C TRP A 49 1.89 -0.18 6.12
N LEU A 50 1.33 -0.32 4.91
CA LEU A 50 0.01 0.22 4.59
C LEU A 50 -1.09 -0.38 5.46
N THR A 51 -1.09 -1.70 5.67
CA THR A 51 -2.06 -2.37 6.56
C THR A 51 -1.94 -1.90 8.01
N SER A 52 -0.71 -1.72 8.50
CA SER A 52 -0.44 -1.17 9.83
C SER A 52 -0.98 0.27 9.95
N GLN A 53 -0.69 1.13 8.98
CA GLN A 53 -1.18 2.52 8.99
C GLN A 53 -2.71 2.63 8.89
N LEU A 54 -3.36 1.78 8.09
CA LEU A 54 -4.84 1.72 8.05
C LEU A 54 -5.43 1.29 9.39
N THR A 55 -4.78 0.36 10.08
CA THR A 55 -5.18 -0.06 11.42
C THR A 55 -5.06 1.09 12.41
N GLU A 56 -3.97 1.86 12.36
CA GLU A 56 -3.77 3.04 13.21
C GLU A 56 -4.82 4.13 12.95
N LEU A 57 -5.18 4.37 11.69
CA LEU A 57 -6.27 5.30 11.35
C LEU A 57 -7.60 4.89 12.01
N ASN A 58 -7.94 3.59 11.97
CA ASN A 58 -9.21 3.10 12.49
C ASN A 58 -9.27 3.08 14.02
N PHE A 59 -8.25 2.53 14.69
CA PHE A 59 -8.29 2.33 16.14
C PHE A 59 -7.74 3.49 16.96
N ASN A 60 -6.64 4.10 16.50
CA ASN A 60 -5.91 5.10 17.29
C ASN A 60 -6.36 6.53 16.99
N LYS A 61 -7.34 6.72 16.10
CA LYS A 61 -7.87 8.02 15.66
C LYS A 61 -6.77 9.01 15.26
N LYS A 62 -5.63 8.53 14.76
CA LYS A 62 -4.69 9.41 14.04
C LYS A 62 -5.48 10.02 12.90
N SER A 63 -5.45 11.35 12.79
CA SER A 63 -6.19 12.03 11.74
C SER A 63 -5.57 11.80 10.37
N ILE A 64 -4.25 11.58 10.33
CA ILE A 64 -3.45 11.44 9.12
C ILE A 64 -2.31 10.43 9.40
N VAL A 65 -2.04 9.56 8.43
CA VAL A 65 -0.89 8.65 8.39
C VAL A 65 -0.21 8.76 7.02
N GLU A 66 1.09 8.50 6.96
CA GLU A 66 1.84 8.46 5.71
C GLU A 66 2.47 7.07 5.53
N VAL A 67 2.54 6.62 4.28
CA VAL A 67 3.18 5.37 3.88
C VAL A 67 4.06 5.67 2.68
N ASP A 68 5.36 5.47 2.86
CA ASP A 68 6.35 5.62 1.79
C ASP A 68 6.39 4.35 0.93
N PHE A 69 6.55 4.55 -0.37
CA PHE A 69 7.10 3.52 -1.24
C PHE A 69 8.58 3.35 -0.88
N MET A 70 9.12 2.13 -0.96
CA MET A 70 10.50 1.90 -0.53
C MET A 70 11.50 2.39 -1.57
N GLU A 71 11.10 2.34 -2.84
CA GLU A 71 11.89 2.88 -3.93
C GLU A 71 11.45 4.31 -4.27
N GLY A 72 12.43 5.16 -4.58
CA GLY A 72 12.22 6.55 -4.96
C GLY A 72 11.62 7.43 -3.86
N ASP A 73 11.05 8.56 -4.29
CA ASP A 73 10.56 9.60 -3.39
C ASP A 73 9.03 9.55 -3.24
N PHE A 74 8.38 8.44 -3.59
CA PHE A 74 6.93 8.38 -3.61
C PHE A 74 6.33 8.00 -2.27
N LYS A 75 5.21 8.63 -1.90
CA LYS A 75 4.43 8.27 -0.73
C LYS A 75 2.94 8.52 -0.91
N ILE A 76 2.15 7.95 -0.02
CA ILE A 76 0.74 8.28 0.14
C ILE A 76 0.46 8.80 1.53
N SER A 77 -0.40 9.81 1.62
CA SER A 77 -0.95 10.31 2.87
C SER A 77 -2.44 9.93 2.94
N LEU A 78 -2.86 9.30 4.03
CA LEU A 78 -4.23 8.85 4.26
C LEU A 78 -4.81 9.57 5.47
N ALA A 79 -6.01 10.14 5.31
CA ALA A 79 -6.74 10.82 6.38
C ALA A 79 -8.17 10.27 6.49
N LEU A 80 -8.58 9.86 7.70
CA LEU A 80 -9.91 9.31 7.96
C LEU A 80 -10.80 10.35 8.64
N ASP A 81 -11.95 10.66 8.05
CA ASP A 81 -12.92 11.61 8.61
C ASP A 81 -13.99 10.93 9.49
N GLN A 82 -14.85 11.75 10.10
CA GLN A 82 -15.92 11.28 10.99
C GLN A 82 -17.05 10.53 10.26
N ASN A 83 -17.09 10.59 8.93
CA ASN A 83 -18.07 9.91 8.08
C ASN A 83 -17.50 8.63 7.46
N ASN A 84 -16.39 8.11 8.01
CA ASN A 84 -15.64 6.96 7.49
C ASN A 84 -15.22 7.13 6.01
N GLN A 85 -14.93 8.36 5.59
CA GLN A 85 -14.29 8.65 4.32
C GLN A 85 -12.79 8.76 4.53
N CYS A 86 -12.04 8.03 3.69
CA CYS A 86 -10.60 8.10 3.63
C CYS A 86 -10.20 9.00 2.45
N THR A 87 -9.53 10.11 2.77
CA THR A 87 -8.86 10.96 1.77
C THR A 87 -7.44 10.46 1.59
N ILE A 88 -7.07 10.15 0.35
CA ILE A 88 -5.76 9.66 -0.04
C ILE A 88 -5.12 10.73 -0.93
N THR A 89 -3.93 11.17 -0.55
CA THR A 89 -3.10 12.11 -1.31
C THR A 89 -1.86 11.36 -1.79
N PHE A 90 -1.60 11.42 -3.10
CA PHE A 90 -0.46 10.78 -3.76
C PHE A 90 0.63 11.82 -4.00
N ILE A 91 1.81 11.58 -3.45
CA ILE A 91 2.85 12.60 -3.24
C ILE A 91 4.19 12.06 -3.75
N GLU A 92 4.92 12.85 -4.52
CA GLU A 92 6.37 12.69 -4.66
C GLU A 92 7.04 13.69 -3.74
N GLY A 93 7.87 13.16 -2.85
CA GLY A 93 8.64 13.86 -1.86
C GLY A 93 9.76 14.68 -2.46
N GLU A 94 10.59 15.21 -1.57
CA GLU A 94 11.72 16.05 -1.94
C GLU A 94 12.83 15.21 -2.59
N LYS A 95 13.23 15.56 -3.82
CA LYS A 95 14.35 14.90 -4.51
C LYS A 95 15.70 15.36 -3.98
N LEU A 96 15.75 16.62 -3.55
CA LEU A 96 16.89 17.27 -2.91
C LEU A 96 16.39 18.07 -1.72
N ASP A 97 17.24 18.24 -0.70
CA ASP A 97 16.92 18.99 0.52
C ASP A 97 16.40 20.40 0.19
N GLY A 98 15.15 20.67 0.57
CA GLY A 98 14.46 21.95 0.33
C GLY A 98 13.65 22.02 -0.96
N ASP A 99 13.58 20.93 -1.75
CA ASP A 99 12.59 20.81 -2.80
C ASP A 99 11.17 20.81 -2.21
N LYS A 100 10.16 21.12 -3.04
CA LYS A 100 8.77 21.03 -2.60
C LYS A 100 8.21 19.67 -2.98
N GLU A 101 7.48 19.06 -2.06
CA GLU A 101 6.62 17.92 -2.38
C GLU A 101 5.67 18.25 -3.53
N THR A 102 5.52 17.32 -4.46
CA THR A 102 4.58 17.40 -5.56
C THR A 102 3.36 16.54 -5.26
N ILE A 103 2.21 17.19 -5.08
CA ILE A 103 0.93 16.49 -4.96
C ILE A 103 0.40 16.19 -6.36
N TYR A 104 0.39 14.92 -6.74
CA TYR A 104 -0.13 14.50 -8.03
C TYR A 104 -1.65 14.42 -8.06
N LYS A 105 -2.25 13.88 -7.00
CA LYS A 105 -3.69 13.67 -6.92
C LYS A 105 -4.15 13.52 -5.49
N THR A 106 -5.38 13.96 -5.22
CA THR A 106 -6.12 13.64 -4.00
C THR A 106 -7.46 13.03 -4.38
N THR A 107 -7.84 11.95 -3.70
CA THR A 107 -9.15 11.33 -3.87
C THR A 107 -9.75 10.98 -2.52
N THR A 108 -11.07 11.03 -2.41
CA THR A 108 -11.80 10.63 -1.22
C THR A 108 -12.70 9.46 -1.56
N VAL A 109 -12.60 8.39 -0.79
CA VAL A 109 -13.39 7.16 -0.95
C VAL A 109 -13.80 6.62 0.43
N PRO A 110 -14.83 5.76 0.53
CA PRO A 110 -15.13 5.09 1.78
C PRO A 110 -13.91 4.31 2.31
N PHE A 111 -13.62 4.41 3.60
CA PHE A 111 -12.51 3.69 4.25
C PHE A 111 -12.56 2.18 3.96
N GLU A 112 -13.77 1.61 4.02
CA GLU A 112 -13.99 0.19 3.71
C GLU A 112 -13.57 -0.17 2.29
N ALA A 113 -13.69 0.75 1.32
CA ALA A 113 -13.22 0.50 -0.05
C ALA A 113 -11.69 0.42 -0.13
N VAL A 114 -10.96 1.25 0.63
CA VAL A 114 -9.50 1.19 0.72
C VAL A 114 -9.06 -0.11 1.40
N LYS A 115 -9.67 -0.42 2.55
CA LYS A 115 -9.43 -1.62 3.32
C LYS A 115 -9.63 -2.88 2.48
N ILE A 116 -10.73 -2.98 1.73
CA ILE A 116 -11.01 -4.13 0.86
C ILE A 116 -9.90 -4.32 -0.20
N GLU A 117 -9.43 -3.26 -0.84
CA GLU A 117 -8.38 -3.38 -1.86
C GLU A 117 -7.03 -3.76 -1.25
N VAL A 118 -6.69 -3.23 -0.07
CA VAL A 118 -5.47 -3.64 0.66
C VAL A 118 -5.55 -5.11 1.09
N LEU A 119 -6.67 -5.53 1.68
CA LEU A 119 -6.84 -6.92 2.13
C LEU A 119 -6.75 -7.90 0.97
N LYS A 120 -7.32 -7.59 -0.21
CA LYS A 120 -7.17 -8.42 -1.41
C LYS A 120 -5.71 -8.55 -1.85
N ALA A 121 -4.96 -7.46 -1.81
CA ALA A 121 -3.55 -7.43 -2.18
C ALA A 121 -2.71 -8.32 -1.22
N CYS A 122 -2.94 -8.19 0.09
CA CYS A 122 -2.32 -9.04 1.11
C CYS A 122 -2.72 -10.51 0.94
N GLU A 123 -4.01 -10.80 0.73
CA GLU A 123 -4.52 -12.17 0.58
C GLU A 123 -3.88 -12.88 -0.62
N LEU A 124 -3.61 -12.17 -1.72
CA LEU A 124 -2.86 -12.72 -2.86
C LEU A 124 -1.47 -13.22 -2.44
N LEU A 125 -0.70 -12.39 -1.74
CA LEU A 125 0.66 -12.74 -1.29
C LEU A 125 0.66 -13.88 -0.27
N LEU A 126 -0.28 -13.86 0.69
CA LEU A 126 -0.42 -14.93 1.67
C LEU A 126 -0.75 -16.26 0.98
N LYS A 127 -1.66 -16.27 -0.01
CA LYS A 127 -1.97 -17.47 -0.81
C LYS A 127 -0.76 -17.95 -1.62
N MET A 128 0.03 -17.04 -2.20
CA MET A 128 1.26 -17.40 -2.91
C MET A 128 2.31 -18.02 -1.98
N LYS A 129 2.39 -17.54 -0.73
CA LYS A 129 3.23 -18.15 0.30
C LYS A 129 2.77 -19.56 0.66
N GLU A 130 1.48 -19.73 0.92
CA GLU A 130 0.88 -21.00 1.33
C GLU A 130 0.98 -22.07 0.24
N SER A 131 0.78 -21.67 -1.03
CA SER A 131 0.95 -22.53 -2.20
C SER A 131 2.41 -22.79 -2.59
N LYS A 132 3.36 -22.14 -1.91
CA LYS A 132 4.81 -22.18 -2.19
C LYS A 132 5.21 -21.65 -3.57
N GLU A 133 4.33 -20.89 -4.22
CA GLU A 133 4.65 -20.16 -5.45
C GLU A 133 5.68 -19.05 -5.19
N LEU A 134 5.64 -18.46 -3.98
CA LEU A 134 6.58 -17.42 -3.56
C LEU A 134 7.01 -17.64 -2.11
N ASN A 135 8.30 -17.87 -1.89
CA ASN A 135 8.79 -18.28 -0.57
C ASN A 135 9.50 -17.15 0.20
N PHE A 136 8.73 -16.18 0.69
CA PHE A 136 9.24 -15.10 1.54
C PHE A 136 9.03 -15.41 3.01
N GLU A 137 10.09 -15.72 3.76
CA GLU A 137 9.99 -16.01 5.20
C GLU A 137 10.22 -14.77 6.07
N LYS A 138 11.07 -13.86 5.59
CA LYS A 138 11.55 -12.70 6.34
C LYS A 138 10.39 -11.78 6.78
N ASP A 139 9.57 -11.38 5.81
CA ASP A 139 8.52 -10.37 6.02
C ASP A 139 7.12 -10.99 6.15
N TYR A 140 7.00 -12.33 6.08
CA TYR A 140 5.71 -13.03 6.13
C TYR A 140 4.98 -12.82 7.45
N LYS A 141 5.71 -12.90 8.57
CA LYS A 141 5.10 -12.71 9.89
C LYS A 141 4.48 -11.32 10.02
N GLU A 142 5.20 -10.29 9.60
CA GLU A 142 4.75 -8.90 9.67
C GLU A 142 3.52 -8.65 8.79
N LEU A 143 3.54 -9.14 7.54
CA LEU A 143 2.39 -9.05 6.64
C LEU A 143 1.17 -9.76 7.21
N LYS A 144 1.36 -10.96 7.78
CA LYS A 144 0.26 -11.75 8.33
C LYS A 144 -0.37 -11.10 9.55
N GLU A 145 0.45 -10.64 10.50
CA GLU A 145 -0.03 -10.00 11.73
C GLU A 145 -0.78 -8.70 11.42
N SER A 146 -0.24 -7.87 10.53
CA SER A 146 -0.88 -6.61 10.09
C SER A 146 -2.17 -6.85 9.30
N TYR A 147 -2.20 -7.87 8.43
CA TYR A 147 -3.43 -8.32 7.74
C TYR A 147 -4.53 -8.76 8.71
N GLU A 148 -4.19 -9.64 9.66
CA GLU A 148 -5.14 -10.16 10.65
C GLU A 148 -5.69 -9.06 11.56
N LEU A 149 -4.87 -8.02 11.83
CA LEU A 149 -5.29 -6.88 12.62
C LEU A 149 -6.23 -5.97 11.82
N LEU A 150 -5.91 -5.68 10.55
CA LEU A 150 -6.78 -4.90 9.67
C LEU A 150 -8.13 -5.60 9.41
N CYS A 151 -8.17 -6.94 9.41
CA CYS A 151 -9.42 -7.71 9.32
C CYS A 151 -10.39 -7.43 10.49
N LYS A 152 -9.88 -6.96 11.63
CA LYS A 152 -10.68 -6.63 12.82
C LYS A 152 -11.15 -5.17 12.84
N CYS A 153 -10.67 -4.34 11.91
CA CYS A 153 -11.06 -2.94 11.79
C CYS A 153 -12.50 -2.78 11.31
#